data_AF-T1AV21-F1
#
_entry.id   AF-T1AV21-F1
#
_cell.length_a   1.000
_cell.length_b   1.000
_cell.length_c   1.000
_cell.angle_alpha   90.00
_cell.angle_beta   90.00
_cell.angle_gamma   90.00
#
_symmetry.space_group_name_H-M   'P 1'
#
loop_
_entity.id
_entity.type
_entity.pdbx_description
1 polymer ?
#
loop_
_entity_poly.entity_id
_entity_poly.type
_entity_poly.pdbx_seq_one_letter_code
_entity_poly.pdbx_strand_id
1 'polypeptide(L)'
;RRDFVRAARADVALQPWSLGWLQRIRTLFHLERQRRHAMAEHGQDSQAYRQADVALRSWVLGIRRTLSAQLNSVASSRAFDVLHAFDERFANYITFLDHPGVPLDNNAAERALRTPVLGRKNFYGSRAVWAVHQAEVLESIFATLRRNGLSPLAWTLAFLTACAANRGQPLADIARFLPWQMSDEDRKTWALPPELCAQNGGTTHRARDGLEQAG
;
A
#
# COMPACT_ATOMS: atom_id res chain seq x y z
N ARG A 1 -5.97 0.97 -13.46
CA ARG A 1 -6.22 -0.46 -13.79
C ARG A 1 -7.69 -0.87 -13.63
N ARG A 2 -8.29 -0.72 -12.44
CA ARG A 2 -9.66 -1.17 -12.14
C ARG A 2 -10.71 -0.62 -13.11
N ASP A 3 -10.58 0.65 -13.47
CA ASP A 3 -11.59 1.32 -14.31
C ASP A 3 -11.56 0.82 -15.76
N PHE A 4 -10.36 0.52 -16.31
CA PHE A 4 -10.23 -0.18 -17.59
C PHE A 4 -10.86 -1.59 -17.56
N VAL A 5 -10.70 -2.34 -16.45
CA VAL A 5 -11.36 -3.66 -16.30
C VAL A 5 -12.88 -3.51 -16.24
N ARG A 6 -13.39 -2.49 -15.53
CA ARG A 6 -14.82 -2.20 -15.46
C ARG A 6 -15.37 -1.79 -16.83
N ALA A 7 -14.63 -1.00 -17.61
CA ALA A 7 -15.02 -0.63 -18.97
C ALA A 7 -15.11 -1.87 -19.89
N ALA A 8 -14.10 -2.74 -19.89
CA ALA A 8 -14.09 -3.98 -20.66
C ALA A 8 -15.25 -4.94 -20.32
N ARG A 9 -15.70 -4.94 -19.06
CA ARG A 9 -16.82 -5.76 -18.60
C ARG A 9 -18.17 -5.13 -18.91
N ALA A 10 -18.24 -3.80 -18.93
CA ALA A 10 -19.47 -3.07 -19.20
C ALA A 10 -19.82 -3.03 -20.69
N ASP A 11 -18.81 -3.08 -21.57
CA ASP A 11 -18.98 -2.98 -23.01
C ASP A 11 -17.94 -3.84 -23.76
N VAL A 12 -18.43 -4.79 -24.57
CA VAL A 12 -17.60 -5.68 -25.38
C VAL A 12 -16.78 -4.91 -26.42
N ALA A 13 -17.33 -3.83 -26.99
CA ALA A 13 -16.62 -3.00 -27.95
C ALA A 13 -15.40 -2.30 -27.32
N LEU A 14 -15.41 -2.07 -26.00
CA LEU A 14 -14.29 -1.49 -25.26
C LEU A 14 -13.24 -2.51 -24.83
N GLN A 15 -13.43 -3.82 -25.08
CA GLN A 15 -12.47 -4.83 -24.64
C GLN A 15 -11.08 -4.66 -25.28
N PRO A 16 -10.93 -4.52 -26.62
CA PRO A 16 -9.60 -4.37 -27.23
C PRO A 16 -8.88 -3.10 -26.73
N TRP A 17 -9.63 -2.00 -26.64
CA TRP A 17 -9.14 -0.73 -26.09
C TRP A 17 -8.67 -0.88 -24.64
N SER A 18 -9.48 -1.49 -23.79
CA SER A 18 -9.17 -1.71 -22.37
C SER A 18 -7.97 -2.64 -22.20
N LEU A 19 -7.88 -3.71 -22.98
CA LEU A 19 -6.74 -4.62 -22.98
C LEU A 19 -5.44 -3.92 -23.38
N GLY A 20 -5.49 -3.03 -24.38
CA GLY A 20 -4.36 -2.19 -24.77
C GLY A 20 -3.84 -1.32 -23.62
N TRP A 21 -4.73 -0.74 -22.82
CA TRP A 21 -4.36 0.01 -21.62
C TRP A 21 -3.84 -0.88 -20.49
N LEU A 22 -4.44 -2.04 -20.27
CA LEU A 22 -3.99 -3.01 -19.27
C LEU A 22 -2.58 -3.53 -19.59
N GLN A 23 -2.26 -3.75 -20.86
CA GLN A 23 -0.90 -4.13 -21.27
C GLN A 23 0.09 -3.00 -21.01
N ARG A 24 -0.26 -1.74 -21.32
CA ARG A 24 0.60 -0.58 -21.01
C ARG A 24 0.94 -0.49 -19.52
N ILE A 25 -0.07 -0.72 -18.67
CA ILE A 25 0.11 -0.77 -17.23
C ILE A 25 0.99 -1.97 -16.83
N ARG A 26 0.78 -3.17 -17.38
CA ARG A 26 1.63 -4.34 -17.07
C ARG A 26 3.09 -4.08 -17.41
N THR A 27 3.37 -3.52 -18.59
CA THR A 27 4.74 -3.17 -18.99
C THR A 27 5.35 -2.13 -18.05
N LEU A 28 4.57 -1.15 -17.59
CA LEU A 28 5.02 -0.18 -16.58
C LEU A 28 5.48 -0.88 -15.28
N PHE A 29 4.69 -1.82 -14.77
CA PHE A 29 5.05 -2.62 -13.59
C PHE A 29 6.29 -3.50 -13.82
N HIS A 30 6.48 -4.00 -15.04
CA HIS A 30 7.65 -4.79 -15.39
C HIS A 30 8.93 -3.96 -15.38
N LEU A 31 8.91 -2.79 -16.04
CA LEU A 31 10.04 -1.86 -16.09
C LEU A 31 10.39 -1.32 -14.70
N GLU A 32 9.39 -1.01 -13.88
CA GLU A 32 9.61 -0.58 -12.50
C GLU A 32 10.31 -1.66 -11.67
N ARG A 33 9.94 -2.93 -11.87
CA ARG A 33 10.58 -4.06 -11.18
C ARG A 33 12.03 -4.21 -11.57
N GLN A 34 12.36 -4.04 -12.86
CA GLN A 34 13.74 -4.05 -13.34
C GLN A 34 14.55 -2.91 -12.73
N ARG A 35 13.99 -1.69 -12.67
CA ARG A 35 14.65 -0.55 -12.03
C ARG A 35 14.91 -0.80 -10.54
N ARG A 36 13.93 -1.34 -9.81
CA ARG A 36 14.09 -1.70 -8.39
C ARG A 36 15.14 -2.80 -8.17
N HIS A 37 15.17 -3.80 -9.05
CA HIS A 37 16.18 -4.87 -9.00
C HIS A 37 17.58 -4.31 -9.19
N ALA A 38 17.79 -3.49 -10.23
CA ALA A 38 19.08 -2.84 -10.47
C ALA A 38 19.50 -1.93 -9.30
N MET A 39 18.55 -1.23 -8.67
CA MET A 39 18.82 -0.44 -7.46
C MET A 39 19.28 -1.32 -6.29
N ALA A 40 18.62 -2.45 -6.07
CA ALA A 40 18.92 -3.35 -4.96
C ALA A 40 20.26 -4.09 -5.14
N GLU A 41 20.59 -4.51 -6.38
CA GLU A 41 21.81 -5.28 -6.67
C GLU A 41 23.05 -4.41 -6.89
N HIS A 42 22.89 -3.25 -7.53
CA HIS A 42 24.02 -2.45 -8.02
C HIS A 42 24.07 -1.04 -7.44
N GLY A 43 23.05 -0.63 -6.69
CA GLY A 43 22.91 0.73 -6.19
C GLY A 43 22.36 1.71 -7.23
N GLN A 44 21.88 2.85 -6.74
CA GLN A 44 21.21 3.88 -7.54
C GLN A 44 22.16 4.59 -8.52
N ASP A 45 23.45 4.66 -8.21
CA ASP A 45 24.47 5.30 -9.06
C ASP A 45 25.05 4.37 -10.12
N SER A 46 24.52 3.15 -10.25
CA SER A 46 24.97 2.20 -11.25
C SER A 46 24.48 2.57 -12.66
N GLN A 47 25.25 2.16 -13.67
CA GLN A 47 24.82 2.26 -15.07
C GLN A 47 23.55 1.42 -15.33
N ALA A 48 23.44 0.24 -14.70
CA ALA A 48 22.28 -0.64 -14.80
C ALA A 48 21.00 0.06 -14.30
N TYR A 49 21.07 0.75 -13.15
CA TYR A 49 19.95 1.54 -12.65
C TYR A 49 19.57 2.67 -13.62
N ARG A 50 20.56 3.46 -14.10
CA ARG A 50 20.31 4.55 -15.05
C ARG A 50 19.64 4.06 -16.34
N GLN A 51 20.07 2.93 -16.89
CA GLN A 51 19.47 2.36 -18.09
C GLN A 51 18.00 1.93 -17.85
N ALA A 52 17.74 1.25 -16.73
CA ALA A 52 16.39 0.86 -16.35
C ALA A 52 15.48 2.08 -16.07
N ASP A 53 16.01 3.13 -15.44
CA ASP A 53 15.27 4.37 -15.18
C ASP A 53 14.93 5.12 -16.46
N VAL A 54 15.86 5.23 -17.41
CA VAL A 54 15.61 5.84 -18.73
C VAL A 54 14.53 5.08 -19.49
N ALA A 55 14.59 3.74 -19.52
CA ALA A 55 13.58 2.91 -20.17
C ALA A 55 12.19 3.12 -19.55
N LEU A 56 12.11 3.14 -18.22
CA LEU A 56 10.88 3.38 -17.48
C LEU A 56 10.29 4.78 -17.74
N ARG A 57 11.10 5.84 -17.63
CA ARG A 57 10.68 7.22 -17.87
C ARG A 57 10.22 7.41 -19.32
N SER A 58 10.91 6.80 -20.28
CA SER A 58 10.51 6.80 -21.70
C SER A 58 9.16 6.12 -21.90
N TRP A 59 8.91 5.01 -21.22
CA TRP A 59 7.61 4.33 -21.28
C TRP A 59 6.48 5.18 -20.69
N VAL A 60 6.71 5.85 -19.56
CA VAL A 60 5.75 6.77 -18.94
C VAL A 60 5.40 7.93 -19.88
N LEU A 61 6.40 8.51 -20.57
CA LEU A 61 6.15 9.53 -21.59
C LEU A 61 5.29 8.98 -22.75
N GLY A 62 5.54 7.74 -23.18
CA GLY A 62 4.71 7.07 -24.19
C GLY A 62 3.26 6.85 -23.74
N ILE A 63 3.04 6.50 -22.47
CA ILE A 63 1.71 6.42 -21.86
C ILE A 63 1.03 7.79 -21.89
N ARG A 64 1.72 8.86 -21.47
CA ARG A 64 1.17 10.23 -21.47
C ARG A 64 0.77 10.68 -22.88
N ARG A 65 1.62 10.44 -23.89
CA ARG A 65 1.30 10.73 -25.30
C ARG A 65 0.07 9.97 -25.78
N THR A 66 -0.02 8.68 -25.48
CA THR A 66 -1.18 7.85 -25.83
C THR A 66 -2.45 8.36 -25.16
N LEU A 67 -2.36 8.75 -23.89
CA LEU A 67 -3.47 9.28 -23.11
C LEU A 67 -4.02 10.55 -23.75
N SER A 68 -3.15 11.53 -24.01
CA SER A 68 -3.53 12.79 -24.64
C SER A 68 -4.12 12.60 -26.04
N ALA A 69 -3.52 11.72 -26.86
CA ALA A 69 -4.03 11.43 -28.20
C ALA A 69 -5.44 10.82 -28.15
N GLN A 70 -5.68 9.85 -27.26
CA GLN A 70 -6.99 9.20 -27.15
C GLN A 70 -8.04 10.10 -26.51
N LEU A 71 -7.68 10.96 -25.55
CA LEU A 71 -8.61 11.94 -24.99
C LEU A 71 -9.21 12.86 -26.06
N ASN A 72 -8.41 13.22 -27.06
CA ASN A 72 -8.84 14.10 -28.15
C ASN A 72 -9.68 13.39 -29.23
N SER A 73 -9.73 12.05 -29.25
CA SER A 73 -10.33 11.30 -30.37
C SER A 73 -11.28 10.19 -29.93
N VAL A 74 -11.46 9.95 -28.63
CA VAL A 74 -12.29 8.85 -28.13
C VAL A 74 -13.77 9.18 -28.27
N ALA A 75 -14.50 8.35 -29.01
CA ALA A 75 -15.93 8.56 -29.24
C ALA A 75 -16.83 8.05 -28.09
N SER A 76 -16.37 7.05 -27.35
CA SER A 76 -17.14 6.47 -26.23
C SER A 76 -17.04 7.35 -25.00
N SER A 77 -18.19 7.83 -24.49
CA SER A 77 -18.27 8.61 -23.24
C SER A 77 -17.67 7.86 -22.06
N ARG A 78 -17.95 6.56 -21.93
CA ARG A 78 -17.36 5.72 -20.87
C ARG A 78 -15.84 5.67 -20.95
N ALA A 79 -15.28 5.53 -22.16
CA ALA A 79 -13.85 5.52 -22.33
C ALA A 79 -13.24 6.91 -22.06
N PHE A 80 -13.92 7.98 -22.46
CA PHE A 80 -13.56 9.36 -22.12
C PHE A 80 -13.48 9.55 -20.60
N ASP A 81 -14.51 9.16 -19.84
CA ASP A 81 -14.54 9.29 -18.38
C ASP A 81 -13.35 8.57 -17.71
N VAL A 82 -13.03 7.37 -18.19
CA VAL A 82 -11.89 6.59 -17.67
C VAL A 82 -10.56 7.28 -17.97
N LEU A 83 -10.38 7.81 -19.17
CA LEU A 83 -9.16 8.53 -19.55
C LEU A 83 -9.04 9.86 -18.83
N HIS A 84 -10.13 10.62 -18.72
CA HIS A 84 -10.16 11.92 -18.03
C HIS A 84 -9.78 11.74 -16.55
N ALA A 85 -10.41 10.78 -15.87
CA ALA A 85 -10.08 10.44 -14.51
C ALA A 85 -8.63 9.93 -14.36
N PHE A 86 -8.09 9.24 -15.37
CA PHE A 86 -6.68 8.84 -15.38
C PHE A 86 -5.74 10.05 -15.54
N ASP A 87 -6.10 11.02 -16.39
CA ASP A 87 -5.34 12.24 -16.64
C ASP A 87 -5.23 13.12 -15.40
N GLU A 88 -6.37 13.37 -14.73
CA GLU A 88 -6.44 14.15 -13.49
C GLU A 88 -5.50 13.63 -12.40
N ARG A 89 -5.32 12.30 -12.35
CA ARG A 89 -4.51 11.63 -11.33
C ARG A 89 -3.11 11.23 -11.82
N PHE A 90 -2.75 11.56 -13.06
CA PHE A 90 -1.54 11.07 -13.69
C PHE A 90 -0.27 11.43 -12.90
N ALA A 91 -0.18 12.67 -12.41
CA ALA A 91 0.93 13.15 -11.59
C ALA A 91 1.14 12.28 -10.33
N ASN A 92 0.06 11.90 -9.65
CA ASN A 92 0.11 11.07 -8.45
C ASN A 92 0.58 9.63 -8.77
N TYR A 93 0.30 9.14 -9.98
CA TYR A 93 0.71 7.80 -10.40
C TYR A 93 2.19 7.69 -10.78
N ILE A 94 2.89 8.82 -10.97
CA ILE A 94 4.29 8.86 -11.39
C ILE A 94 5.26 9.33 -10.29
N THR A 95 4.77 9.64 -9.09
CA THR A 95 5.57 10.11 -7.94
C THR A 95 6.75 9.17 -7.60
N PHE A 96 6.58 7.86 -7.82
CA PHE A 96 7.62 6.84 -7.59
C PHE A 96 8.87 6.98 -8.47
N LEU A 97 8.78 7.75 -9.57
CA LEU A 97 9.94 8.04 -10.44
C LEU A 97 10.95 8.92 -9.72
N ASP A 98 10.46 9.91 -8.98
CA ASP A 98 11.30 10.88 -8.28
C ASP A 98 11.61 10.46 -6.85
N HIS A 99 10.83 9.51 -6.31
CA HIS A 99 11.06 8.89 -5.01
C HIS A 99 11.18 7.36 -5.14
N PRO A 100 12.39 6.81 -5.41
CA PRO A 100 12.60 5.38 -5.64
C PRO A 100 12.16 4.44 -4.51
N GLY A 101 12.08 4.94 -3.27
CA GLY A 101 11.59 4.18 -2.10
C GLY A 101 10.06 4.06 -2.03
N VAL A 102 9.32 4.82 -2.83
CA VAL A 102 7.85 4.76 -2.90
C VAL A 102 7.45 3.69 -3.92
N PRO A 103 6.65 2.69 -3.56
CA PRO A 103 6.15 1.70 -4.52
C PRO A 103 5.24 2.33 -5.58
N LEU A 104 5.20 1.73 -6.78
CA LEU A 104 4.28 2.12 -7.86
C LEU A 104 2.79 1.96 -7.49
N ASP A 105 2.46 1.07 -6.55
CA ASP A 105 1.10 0.80 -6.12
C ASP A 105 0.84 1.20 -4.66
N ASN A 106 -0.44 1.41 -4.34
CA ASN A 106 -0.87 1.78 -2.99
C ASN A 106 -1.27 0.57 -2.14
N ASN A 107 -0.88 -0.66 -2.52
CA ASN A 107 -1.39 -1.87 -1.87
C ASN A 107 -1.04 -1.91 -0.37
N ALA A 108 0.10 -1.35 0.02
CA ALA A 108 0.49 -1.27 1.42
C ALA A 108 -0.48 -0.41 2.24
N ALA A 109 -0.83 0.79 1.78
CA ALA A 109 -1.76 1.66 2.50
C ALA A 109 -3.19 1.10 2.46
N GLU A 110 -3.63 0.55 1.31
CA GLU A 110 -4.95 -0.10 1.21
C GLU A 110 -5.07 -1.28 2.19
N ARG A 111 -4.01 -2.10 2.34
CA ARG A 111 -3.98 -3.17 3.33
C ARG A 111 -4.00 -2.64 4.76
N ALA A 112 -3.26 -1.57 5.06
CA ALA A 112 -3.26 -0.95 6.38
C ALA A 112 -4.65 -0.44 6.79
N LEU A 113 -5.39 0.16 5.85
CA LEU A 113 -6.75 0.64 6.06
C LEU A 113 -7.81 -0.47 6.12
N ARG A 114 -7.48 -1.69 5.68
CA ARG A 114 -8.43 -2.80 5.63
C ARG A 114 -8.97 -3.16 7.01
N THR A 115 -8.12 -3.16 8.04
CA THR A 115 -8.48 -3.52 9.41
C THR A 115 -9.58 -2.60 9.97
N PRO A 116 -9.41 -1.26 10.01
CA PRO A 116 -10.47 -0.38 10.50
C PRO A 116 -11.73 -0.40 9.62
N VAL A 117 -11.58 -0.56 8.29
CA VAL A 117 -12.73 -0.65 7.37
C VAL A 117 -13.58 -1.90 7.63
N LEU A 118 -12.95 -3.07 7.81
CA LEU A 118 -13.65 -4.30 8.19
C LEU A 118 -14.23 -4.20 9.60
N GLY A 119 -13.47 -3.60 10.52
CA GLY A 119 -13.86 -3.39 11.90
C GLY A 119 -15.14 -2.57 12.04
N ARG A 120 -15.38 -1.57 11.16
CA ARG A 120 -16.62 -0.77 11.18
C ARG A 120 -17.88 -1.64 11.20
N LYS A 121 -17.89 -2.78 10.51
CA LYS A 121 -19.03 -3.72 10.52
C LYS A 121 -19.17 -4.45 11.86
N ASN A 122 -18.06 -4.70 12.55
CA ASN A 122 -18.00 -5.46 13.80
C ASN A 122 -18.31 -4.59 15.03
N PHE A 123 -17.84 -3.34 15.07
CA PHE A 123 -18.06 -2.42 16.19
C PHE A 123 -19.11 -1.33 15.88
N TYR A 124 -19.87 -1.48 14.79
CA TYR A 124 -20.92 -0.55 14.34
C TYR A 124 -20.48 0.90 14.08
N GLY A 125 -19.17 1.15 13.99
CA GLY A 125 -18.58 2.47 13.76
C GLY A 125 -18.77 3.47 14.90
N SER A 126 -18.14 4.63 14.77
CA SER A 126 -18.34 5.76 15.68
C SER A 126 -19.58 6.57 15.27
N ARG A 127 -20.48 6.86 16.22
CA ARG A 127 -21.70 7.65 15.99
C ARG A 127 -21.56 9.13 16.33
N ALA A 128 -20.38 9.54 16.78
CA ALA A 128 -20.06 10.92 17.11
C ALA A 128 -18.67 11.28 16.58
N VAL A 129 -18.47 12.54 16.14
CA VAL A 129 -17.22 13.03 15.55
C VAL A 129 -16.04 12.85 16.51
N TRP A 130 -16.22 13.18 17.79
CA TRP A 130 -15.17 12.99 18.80
C TRP A 130 -14.74 11.53 18.93
N ALA A 131 -15.67 10.58 18.80
CA ALA A 131 -15.38 9.15 18.86
C ALA A 131 -14.68 8.64 17.59
N VAL A 132 -14.85 9.32 16.45
CA VAL A 132 -14.06 9.06 15.24
C VAL A 132 -12.61 9.46 15.48
N HIS A 133 -12.38 10.67 16.01
CA HIS A 133 -11.02 11.14 16.29
C HIS A 133 -10.28 10.26 17.30
N GLN A 134 -10.98 9.77 18.33
CA GLN A 134 -10.36 8.83 19.28
C GLN A 134 -9.98 7.50 18.61
N ALA A 135 -10.84 6.96 17.75
CA ALA A 135 -10.53 5.74 17.01
C ALA A 135 -9.34 5.94 16.05
N GLU A 136 -9.23 7.10 15.40
CA GLU A 136 -8.11 7.46 14.53
C GLU A 136 -6.77 7.49 15.28
N VAL A 137 -6.75 8.13 16.45
CA VAL A 137 -5.56 8.17 17.33
C VAL A 137 -5.15 6.75 17.76
N LEU A 138 -6.10 5.94 18.21
CA LEU A 138 -5.83 4.57 18.63
C LEU A 138 -5.31 3.69 17.48
N GLU A 139 -5.89 3.80 16.28
CA GLU A 139 -5.41 3.07 15.11
C GLU A 139 -3.99 3.50 14.71
N SER A 140 -3.66 4.80 14.82
CA SER A 140 -2.30 5.28 14.60
C SER A 140 -1.30 4.68 15.60
N ILE A 141 -1.67 4.61 16.89
CA ILE A 141 -0.87 3.96 17.93
C ILE A 141 -0.69 2.47 17.59
N PHE A 142 -1.77 1.75 17.29
CA PHE A 142 -1.72 0.31 17.00
C PHE A 142 -0.95 -0.01 15.72
N ALA A 143 -1.06 0.83 14.69
CA ALA A 143 -0.24 0.71 13.48
C ALA A 143 1.25 0.88 13.80
N THR A 144 1.60 1.84 14.66
CA THR A 144 2.97 2.05 15.14
C THR A 144 3.50 0.86 15.92
N LEU A 145 2.70 0.28 16.82
CA LEU A 145 3.05 -0.93 17.56
C LEU A 145 3.32 -2.11 16.63
N ARG A 146 2.39 -2.39 15.69
CA ARG A 146 2.54 -3.49 14.72
C ARG A 146 3.79 -3.31 13.85
N ARG A 147 4.09 -2.08 13.42
CA ARG A 147 5.31 -1.78 12.63
C ARG A 147 6.60 -2.03 13.41
N ASN A 148 6.54 -1.98 14.74
CA ASN A 148 7.66 -2.29 15.63
C ASN A 148 7.65 -3.74 16.14
N GLY A 149 6.77 -4.61 15.62
CA GLY A 149 6.68 -6.01 16.04
C GLY A 149 6.04 -6.22 17.41
N LEU A 150 5.25 -5.25 17.89
CA LEU A 150 4.59 -5.29 19.20
C LEU A 150 3.10 -5.61 19.08
N SER A 151 2.59 -6.39 20.02
CA SER A 151 1.19 -6.78 20.15
C SER A 151 0.36 -5.61 20.68
N PRO A 152 -0.58 -5.07 19.89
CA PRO A 152 -1.45 -3.99 20.35
C PRO A 152 -2.23 -4.38 21.61
N LEU A 153 -2.66 -5.64 21.73
CA LEU A 153 -3.41 -6.11 22.88
C LEU A 153 -2.55 -6.16 24.14
N ALA A 154 -1.37 -6.81 24.08
CA ALA A 154 -0.49 -6.95 25.24
C ALA A 154 0.01 -5.57 25.73
N TRP A 155 0.39 -4.70 24.79
CA TRP A 155 0.82 -3.34 25.08
C TRP A 155 -0.32 -2.52 25.70
N THR A 156 -1.54 -2.58 25.14
CA THR A 156 -2.69 -1.80 25.66
C THR A 156 -3.07 -2.26 27.06
N LEU A 157 -3.07 -3.57 27.30
CA LEU A 157 -3.32 -4.12 28.63
C LEU A 157 -2.27 -3.61 29.62
N ALA A 158 -0.98 -3.71 29.29
CA ALA A 158 0.08 -3.23 30.15
C ALA A 158 -0.03 -1.73 30.46
N PHE A 159 -0.34 -0.92 29.45
CA PHE A 159 -0.52 0.53 29.62
C PHE A 159 -1.72 0.85 30.52
N LEU A 160 -2.88 0.24 30.26
CA LEU A 160 -4.07 0.45 31.08
C LEU A 160 -3.91 -0.08 32.52
N THR A 161 -3.20 -1.19 32.71
CA THR A 161 -2.85 -1.70 34.04
C THR A 161 -1.96 -0.72 34.79
N ALA A 162 -0.99 -0.10 34.12
CA ALA A 162 -0.15 0.93 34.73
C ALA A 162 -0.95 2.20 35.10
N CYS A 163 -1.88 2.64 34.24
CA CYS A 163 -2.80 3.72 34.58
C CYS A 163 -3.71 3.37 35.78
N ALA A 164 -4.22 2.14 35.84
CA ALA A 164 -5.03 1.66 36.96
C ALA A 164 -4.25 1.68 38.28
N ALA A 165 -2.99 1.22 38.27
CA ALA A 165 -2.09 1.32 39.41
C ALA A 165 -1.80 2.79 39.79
N ASN A 166 -1.79 3.70 38.82
CA ASN A 166 -1.69 5.14 39.01
C ASN A 166 -3.04 5.81 39.33
N ARG A 167 -3.86 5.19 40.19
CA ARG A 167 -5.18 5.71 40.63
C ARG A 167 -6.13 6.03 39.46
N GLY A 168 -6.02 5.29 38.36
CA GLY A 168 -6.81 5.50 37.14
C GLY A 168 -6.39 6.73 36.32
N GLN A 169 -5.25 7.36 36.63
CA GLN A 169 -4.75 8.52 35.91
C GLN A 169 -3.73 8.12 34.84
N PRO A 170 -3.67 8.86 33.71
CA PRO A 170 -2.60 8.71 32.73
C PRO A 170 -1.22 8.85 33.38
N LEU A 171 -0.25 8.08 32.88
CA LEU A 171 1.13 8.21 33.33
C LEU A 171 1.73 9.54 32.84
N ALA A 172 2.45 10.23 33.71
CA ALA A 172 3.18 11.45 33.34
C ALA A 172 4.38 11.15 32.42
N ASP A 173 5.03 10.00 32.65
CA ASP A 173 6.08 9.48 31.79
C ASP A 173 5.61 8.20 31.10
N ILE A 174 5.64 8.20 29.77
CA ILE A 174 5.25 7.08 28.92
C ILE A 174 6.45 6.47 28.18
N ALA A 175 7.69 6.89 28.47
CA ALA A 175 8.89 6.46 27.75
C ALA A 175 9.02 4.93 27.64
N ARG A 176 8.73 4.21 28.73
CA ARG A 176 8.71 2.74 28.77
C ARG A 176 7.77 2.11 27.73
N PHE A 177 6.70 2.80 27.35
CA PHE A 177 5.71 2.34 26.40
C PHE A 177 6.00 2.77 24.95
N LEU A 178 6.99 3.63 24.72
CA LEU A 178 7.35 4.07 23.37
C LEU A 178 8.29 3.07 22.70
N PRO A 179 8.02 2.59 21.47
CA PRO A 179 8.83 1.56 20.81
C PRO A 179 10.33 1.84 20.70
N TRP A 180 10.72 3.12 20.69
CA TRP A 180 12.10 3.59 20.58
C TRP A 180 12.78 3.88 21.93
N GLN A 181 12.06 3.75 23.06
CA GLN A 181 12.59 3.99 24.42
C GLN A 181 12.34 2.82 25.39
N MET A 182 11.52 1.84 25.00
CA MET A 182 11.28 0.64 25.80
C MET A 182 12.53 -0.22 25.97
N SER A 183 12.60 -0.92 27.11
CA SER A 183 13.63 -1.91 27.39
C SER A 183 13.50 -3.13 26.47
N ASP A 184 14.58 -3.89 26.30
CA ASP A 184 14.54 -5.18 25.59
C ASP A 184 13.61 -6.20 26.25
N GLU A 185 13.45 -6.12 27.57
CA GLU A 185 12.53 -6.97 28.33
C GLU A 185 11.07 -6.64 28.01
N ASP A 186 10.70 -5.36 28.01
CA ASP A 186 9.36 -4.91 27.64
C ASP A 186 9.05 -5.25 26.17
N ARG A 187 10.03 -5.05 25.28
CA ARG A 187 9.93 -5.40 23.86
C ARG A 187 9.66 -6.89 23.65
N LYS A 188 10.32 -7.76 24.43
CA LYS A 188 10.05 -9.21 24.41
C LYS A 188 8.68 -9.55 24.99
N THR A 189 8.34 -8.94 26.12
CA THR A 189 7.07 -9.16 26.83
C THR A 189 5.86 -8.82 25.96
N TRP A 190 5.95 -7.74 25.18
CA TRP A 190 4.87 -7.28 24.32
C TRP A 190 5.08 -7.63 22.85
N ALA A 191 5.97 -8.56 22.54
CA ALA A 191 6.20 -8.97 21.16
C ALA A 191 4.92 -9.56 20.54
N LEU A 192 4.69 -9.25 19.26
CA LEU A 192 3.71 -9.99 18.46
C LEU A 192 4.17 -11.45 18.34
N PRO A 193 3.27 -12.44 18.48
CA PRO A 193 3.58 -13.81 18.15
C PRO A 193 4.17 -13.91 16.73
N PRO A 194 5.21 -14.73 16.50
CA PRO A 194 5.88 -14.83 15.20
C PRO A 194 4.92 -15.10 14.03
N GLU A 195 3.87 -15.88 14.29
CA GLU A 195 2.80 -16.26 13.36
C GLU A 195 1.98 -15.05 12.86
N LEU A 196 1.86 -14.01 13.69
CA LEU A 196 1.12 -12.78 13.38
C LEU A 196 2.04 -11.67 12.84
N CYS A 197 3.35 -11.73 13.11
CA CYS A 197 4.36 -10.87 12.50
C CYS A 197 4.43 -11.06 10.97
N ALA A 198 4.38 -12.31 10.50
CA ALA A 198 4.50 -12.67 9.09
C ALA A 198 3.34 -12.17 8.20
N GLN A 199 2.20 -11.81 8.79
CA GLN A 199 1.03 -11.31 8.06
C GLN A 199 1.12 -9.81 7.74
N ASN A 200 2.00 -9.08 8.45
CA ASN A 200 2.19 -7.64 8.29
C ASN A 200 3.47 -7.27 7.50
N GLY A 201 4.41 -8.21 7.35
CA GLY A 201 5.57 -8.10 6.46
C GLY A 201 5.22 -8.63 5.07
N GLY A 202 5.49 -7.86 4.02
CA GLY A 202 5.18 -8.25 2.65
C GLY A 202 5.68 -9.64 2.30
N THR A 203 4.75 -10.45 1.78
CA THR A 203 4.96 -11.57 0.84
C THR A 203 6.38 -12.13 0.82
N THR A 204 6.66 -13.11 1.67
CA THR A 204 7.66 -14.12 1.32
C THR A 204 7.19 -14.80 0.04
N HIS A 205 8.10 -14.83 -0.93
CA HIS A 205 7.95 -15.47 -2.23
C HIS A 205 7.78 -16.99 -2.02
N ARG A 206 6.57 -17.44 -1.68
CA ARG A 206 6.27 -18.88 -1.67
C ARG A 206 6.06 -19.29 -3.12
N ALA A 207 7.09 -19.95 -3.67
CA ALA A 207 7.05 -20.62 -4.96
C ALA A 207 5.75 -21.41 -5.11
N ARG A 208 4.98 -21.08 -6.15
CA ARG A 208 3.98 -21.97 -6.73
C ARG A 208 4.71 -22.77 -7.81
N ASP A 209 5.41 -23.81 -7.38
CA ASP A 209 5.74 -24.95 -8.24
C ASP A 209 5.05 -26.17 -7.64
N GLY A 210 4.28 -26.85 -8.48
CA GLY A 210 3.49 -28.03 -8.11
C GLY A 210 2.00 -27.80 -8.22
N LEU A 211 1.49 -27.82 -9.45
CA LEU A 211 0.22 -28.45 -9.88
C LEU A 211 -0.09 -28.07 -11.34
N GLU A 212 0.77 -28.50 -12.26
CA GLU A 212 0.42 -28.70 -13.69
C GLU A 212 1.18 -29.96 -14.18
N GLN A 213 0.88 -31.09 -13.55
CA GLN A 213 1.00 -32.41 -14.16
C GLN A 213 -0.11 -33.29 -13.59
N ALA A 214 -1.27 -33.27 -14.25
CA ALA A 214 -2.25 -34.35 -14.36
C ALA A 214 -3.60 -33.77 -14.82
N GLY A 215 -4.05 -34.17 -16.02
CA GLY A 215 -5.41 -33.93 -16.51
C GLY A 215 -5.48 -33.07 -17.76
#